data_AF-A0AAD5F8V6-F1
#
_entry.id   AF-A0AAD5F8V6-F1
#
_cell.length_a   1.000
_cell.length_b   1.000
_cell.length_c   1.000
_cell.angle_alpha   90.00
_cell.angle_beta   90.00
_cell.angle_gamma   90.00
#
_symmetry.space_group_name_H-M   'P 1'
#
loop_
_entity.id
_entity.type
_entity.pdbx_description
1 polymer ?
#
loop_
_entity_poly.entity_id
_entity_poly.type
_entity_poly.pdbx_seq_one_letter_code
_entity_poly.pdbx_strand_id
1 'polypeptide(L)'
;RGWGFCLDDRPSKKDMTMALLAPGVKYTRQHQCQMQYGPNATLCPETDNVCQILWCSVDGSCRSKLDAPIDGTRCGPGKWCISGECVTVGKLPETVK
;
A
#
# COMPACT_ATOMS: atom_id res chain seq x y z
N ARG A 1 -30.88 -4.72 12.87
CA ARG A 1 -31.22 -3.29 12.65
C ARG A 1 -30.44 -2.87 11.40
N GLY A 2 -31.11 -2.76 10.25
CA GLY A 2 -30.49 -2.58 8.93
C GLY A 2 -30.42 -1.11 8.51
N TRP A 3 -29.32 -0.46 8.83
CA TRP A 3 -29.09 0.97 8.56
C TRP A 3 -28.47 1.24 7.17
N GLY A 4 -28.17 0.19 6.42
CA GLY A 4 -27.50 0.25 5.11
C GLY A 4 -28.45 0.28 3.91
N PHE A 5 -29.75 0.51 4.09
CA PHE A 5 -30.73 0.44 2.99
C PHE A 5 -30.44 1.41 1.84
N CYS A 6 -29.67 2.48 2.09
CA CYS A 6 -29.22 3.42 1.07
C CYS A 6 -28.02 2.95 0.24
N LEU A 7 -27.49 1.75 0.51
CA LEU A 7 -26.44 1.10 -0.28
C LEU A 7 -26.99 -0.07 -1.10
N ASP A 8 -28.29 -0.36 -0.99
CA ASP A 8 -28.93 -1.49 -1.66
C ASP A 8 -29.31 -1.18 -3.12
N ASP A 9 -29.33 0.09 -3.51
CA ASP A 9 -29.59 0.47 -4.89
C ASP A 9 -28.37 0.22 -5.77
N ARG A 10 -28.64 -0.30 -6.97
CA ARG A 10 -27.60 -0.60 -7.94
C ARG A 10 -27.02 0.70 -8.51
N PRO A 11 -25.68 0.90 -8.50
CA PRO A 11 -25.09 2.13 -8.99
C PRO A 11 -25.40 2.35 -10.48
N SER A 12 -25.80 3.59 -10.82
CA SER A 12 -26.25 3.98 -12.17
C SER A 12 -25.13 4.04 -13.21
N LYS A 13 -23.86 4.12 -12.79
CA LYS A 13 -22.68 4.14 -13.67
C LYS A 13 -21.80 2.93 -13.35
N LYS A 14 -21.49 2.12 -14.36
CA LYS A 14 -20.57 0.98 -14.26
C LYS A 14 -19.11 1.35 -14.54
N ASP A 15 -18.85 2.58 -14.95
CA ASP A 15 -17.52 3.04 -15.37
C ASP A 15 -16.65 3.47 -14.17
N MET A 16 -16.57 2.62 -13.15
CA MET A 16 -15.41 2.60 -12.27
C MET A 16 -14.50 1.49 -12.78
N THR A 17 -13.59 1.83 -13.68
CA THR A 17 -12.44 0.97 -13.93
C THR A 17 -11.64 0.92 -12.63
N MET A 18 -11.89 -0.11 -11.82
CA MET A 18 -10.95 -0.47 -10.75
C MET A 18 -9.60 -0.66 -11.40
N ALA A 19 -8.59 0.08 -10.93
CA ALA A 19 -7.23 -0.14 -11.38
C ALA A 19 -6.91 -1.61 -11.08
N LEU A 20 -6.72 -2.40 -12.14
CA LEU A 20 -6.33 -3.82 -12.03
C LEU A 20 -4.99 -3.98 -11.29
N LEU A 21 -4.21 -2.91 -11.22
CA LEU A 21 -2.93 -2.84 -10.53
C LEU A 21 -3.09 -2.24 -9.14
N ALA A 22 -2.54 -2.93 -8.14
CA ALA A 22 -2.49 -2.43 -6.78
C ALA A 22 -1.75 -1.07 -6.72
N PRO A 23 -2.23 -0.09 -5.93
CA PRO A 23 -1.65 1.26 -5.88
C PRO A 23 -0.14 1.30 -5.61
N GLY A 24 0.40 0.35 -4.84
CA GLY A 24 1.82 0.29 -4.49
C GLY A 24 2.74 0.03 -5.69
N VAL A 25 2.20 -0.47 -6.81
CA VAL A 25 2.94 -0.61 -8.07
C VAL A 25 3.29 0.78 -8.63
N LYS A 26 2.40 1.77 -8.42
CA LYS A 26 2.59 3.15 -8.84
C LYS A 26 3.30 3.99 -7.77
N TYR A 27 2.90 3.84 -6.51
CA TYR A 27 3.41 4.66 -5.41
C TYR A 27 4.43 3.88 -4.59
N THR A 28 5.70 4.10 -4.90
CA THR A 28 6.83 3.49 -4.16
C THR A 28 6.85 3.89 -2.68
N ARG A 29 7.63 3.18 -1.84
CA ARG A 29 7.83 3.55 -0.42
C ARG A 29 8.27 5.01 -0.24
N GLN A 30 9.11 5.51 -1.13
CA GLN A 30 9.57 6.91 -1.13
C GLN A 30 8.38 7.87 -1.31
N HIS A 31 7.51 7.62 -2.29
CA HIS A 31 6.30 8.44 -2.49
C HIS A 31 5.37 8.38 -1.28
N GLN A 32 5.21 7.21 -0.67
CA GLN A 32 4.39 7.05 0.52
C GLN A 32 4.94 7.84 1.72
N CYS A 33 6.27 7.87 1.90
CA CYS A 33 6.89 8.75 2.90
C CYS A 33 6.62 10.23 2.63
N GLN A 34 6.71 10.65 1.37
CA GLN A 34 6.43 12.03 0.98
C GLN A 34 4.97 12.42 1.21
N MET A 35 4.03 11.50 0.98
CA MET A 35 2.61 11.71 1.27
C MET A 35 2.33 11.81 2.78
N GLN A 36 3.03 11.03 3.60
CA GLN A 36 2.79 11.01 5.06
C GLN A 36 3.46 12.16 5.82
N TYR A 37 4.65 12.57 5.40
CA TYR A 37 5.53 13.47 6.16
C TYR A 37 5.98 14.71 5.38
N GLY A 38 5.62 14.83 4.10
CA GLY A 38 5.96 15.97 3.23
C GLY A 38 7.13 15.68 2.27
N PRO A 39 7.38 16.58 1.31
CA PRO A 39 8.25 16.32 0.15
C PRO A 39 9.71 15.98 0.49
N ASN A 40 10.20 16.43 1.65
CA ASN A 40 11.57 16.20 2.12
C ASN A 40 11.75 14.85 2.83
N ALA A 41 10.67 14.12 3.10
CA ALA A 41 10.75 12.82 3.73
C ALA A 41 11.38 11.80 2.77
N THR A 42 12.30 11.00 3.28
CA THR A 42 13.01 9.98 2.52
C THR A 42 12.76 8.60 3.10
N LEU A 43 13.21 7.57 2.40
CA LEU A 43 13.15 6.21 2.88
C LEU A 43 14.17 5.97 4.01
N CYS A 44 13.76 5.28 5.07
CA CYS A 44 14.71 4.76 6.06
C CYS A 44 15.53 3.59 5.46
N PRO A 45 16.83 3.45 5.79
CA PRO A 45 17.63 2.26 5.46
C PRO A 45 17.02 0.96 6.04
N GLU A 46 17.51 -0.19 5.57
CA GLU A 46 17.01 -1.55 5.85
C GLU A 46 16.33 -1.74 7.21
N THR A 47 15.05 -2.12 7.17
CA THR A 47 14.21 -2.40 8.35
C THR A 47 13.66 -3.81 8.22
N ASP A 48 13.67 -4.61 9.28
CA ASP A 48 13.25 -6.03 9.21
C ASP A 48 11.77 -6.23 8.84
N ASN A 49 10.94 -5.21 9.03
CA ASN A 49 9.48 -5.27 8.90
C ASN A 49 8.93 -4.43 7.72
N VAL A 50 9.63 -4.43 6.58
CA VAL A 50 9.36 -3.57 5.40
C VAL A 50 7.89 -3.50 4.99
N CYS A 51 7.15 -4.61 5.02
CA CYS A 51 5.75 -4.66 4.59
C CYS A 51 4.73 -4.49 5.71
N GLN A 52 5.16 -4.50 6.97
CA GLN A 52 4.28 -4.33 8.12
C GLN A 52 4.24 -2.87 8.59
N ILE A 53 5.38 -2.17 8.51
CA ILE A 53 5.51 -0.78 8.97
C ILE A 53 6.30 0.03 7.94
N LEU A 54 5.72 1.13 7.47
CA LEU A 54 6.42 2.10 6.64
C LEU A 54 7.32 2.98 7.52
N TRP A 55 8.63 2.87 7.30
CA TRP A 55 9.65 3.69 7.95
C TRP A 55 10.16 4.79 7.01
N CYS A 56 10.12 6.03 7.49
CA CYS A 56 10.51 7.21 6.75
C CYS A 56 11.55 8.01 7.53
N SER A 57 12.61 8.45 6.87
CA SER A 57 13.58 9.39 7.42
C SER A 57 13.05 10.82 7.27
N VAL A 58 12.92 11.53 8.39
CA VAL A 58 12.49 12.93 8.48
C VAL A 58 13.51 13.63 9.35
N ASP A 59 14.16 14.67 8.80
CA ASP A 59 15.22 15.43 9.49
C ASP A 59 16.36 14.54 10.02
N GLY A 60 16.72 13.49 9.26
CA GLY A 60 17.79 12.55 9.60
C GLY A 60 17.42 11.47 10.61
N SER A 61 16.18 11.45 11.10
CA SER A 61 15.69 10.43 12.05
C SER A 61 14.59 9.58 11.42
N CYS A 62 14.65 8.26 11.61
CA CYS A 62 13.60 7.37 11.14
C CYS A 62 12.36 7.44 12.04
N ARG A 63 11.20 7.64 11.41
CA ARG A 63 9.89 7.78 12.04
C ARG A 63 8.87 6.91 11.30
N SER A 64 7.81 6.53 12.00
CA SER A 64 6.68 5.81 11.41
C SER A 64 5.36 6.23 12.05
N LYS A 65 4.26 6.11 11.29
CA LYS A 65 2.89 6.21 11.80
C LYS A 65 2.29 4.83 12.12
N LEU A 66 3.08 3.76 12.03
CA LEU A 66 2.68 2.36 12.21
C LEU A 66 1.77 1.80 11.12
N ASP A 67 1.53 2.57 10.05
CA ASP A 67 0.84 2.08 8.86
C ASP A 67 1.76 1.19 8.02
N ALA A 68 1.21 0.10 7.49
CA ALA A 68 1.89 -0.72 6.48
C ALA A 68 2.01 0.05 5.15
N PRO A 69 3.05 -0.21 4.34
CA PRO A 69 3.03 0.24 2.95
C PRO A 69 1.84 -0.37 2.22
N ILE A 70 1.28 0.39 1.28
CA ILE A 70 0.12 -0.05 0.51
C ILE A 70 0.45 -1.29 -0.34
N ASP A 71 -0.55 -2.14 -0.59
CA ASP A 71 -0.36 -3.36 -1.37
C ASP A 71 0.20 -3.08 -2.77
N GLY A 72 1.08 -3.97 -3.23
CA GLY A 72 1.84 -3.83 -4.45
C GLY A 72 3.11 -2.98 -4.30
N THR A 73 3.49 -2.56 -3.08
CA THR A 73 4.74 -1.82 -2.86
C THR A 73 5.95 -2.75 -2.96
N ARG A 74 6.99 -2.38 -3.71
CA ARG A 74 8.18 -3.22 -3.86
C ARG A 74 8.96 -3.34 -2.54
N CYS A 75 9.18 -4.57 -2.09
CA CYS A 75 9.99 -4.91 -0.90
C CYS A 75 11.30 -5.63 -1.24
N GLY A 76 11.49 -6.07 -2.49
CA GLY A 76 12.73 -6.69 -2.95
C GLY A 76 12.75 -6.92 -4.46
N PRO A 77 13.82 -7.52 -5.02
CA PRO A 77 13.84 -7.95 -6.42
C PRO A 77 12.74 -8.97 -6.70
N GLY A 78 11.79 -8.62 -7.57
CA GLY A 78 10.63 -9.47 -7.89
C GLY A 78 9.62 -9.67 -6.75
N LYS A 79 9.77 -8.95 -5.62
CA LYS A 79 8.93 -9.09 -4.43
C LYS A 79 8.15 -7.83 -4.11
N TRP A 80 6.93 -8.03 -3.60
CA TRP A 80 5.94 -6.99 -3.37
C TRP A 80 5.24 -7.22 -2.02
N CYS A 81 4.88 -6.14 -1.34
CA CYS A 81 4.06 -6.19 -0.13
C CYS A 81 2.62 -6.49 -0.52
N ILE A 82 2.06 -7.57 0.03
CA ILE A 82 0.65 -7.94 -0.13
C ILE A 82 0.15 -8.38 1.25
N SER A 83 -0.88 -7.72 1.77
CA SER A 83 -1.46 -8.02 3.07
C SER A 83 -0.44 -8.06 4.21
N GLY A 84 0.55 -7.17 4.17
CA GLY A 84 1.61 -7.06 5.19
C GLY A 84 2.83 -7.96 4.97
N GLU A 85 2.84 -8.82 3.95
CA GLU A 85 3.89 -9.82 3.70
C GLU A 85 4.68 -9.53 2.41
N CYS A 86 5.99 -9.80 2.43
CA CYS A 86 6.86 -9.60 1.25
C CYS A 86 6.89 -10.86 0.36
N VAL A 87 6.03 -10.89 -0.66
CA VAL A 87 5.80 -12.08 -1.51
C VAL A 87 6.35 -11.92 -2.92
N THR A 88 6.70 -13.03 -3.58
CA THR A 88 7.15 -13.02 -4.99
C THR A 88 5.94 -13.09 -5.93
N VAL A 89 5.76 -12.08 -6.79
CA VAL A 89 4.60 -12.05 -7.72
C VAL A 89 4.86 -13.00 -8.89
N GLY A 90 3.93 -13.93 -9.11
CA GLY A 90 4.07 -15.16 -9.91
C GLY A 90 3.49 -16.38 -9.19
N LYS A 91 3.38 -16.32 -7.86
CA LYS A 91 2.47 -17.10 -7.02
C LYS A 91 1.36 -16.19 -6.49
N LEU A 92 0.52 -15.64 -7.37
CA LEU A 92 -0.68 -14.98 -6.88
C LEU A 92 -1.46 -16.01 -6.04
N PRO A 93 -1.87 -15.71 -4.79
CA PRO A 93 -3.12 -16.29 -4.30
C PRO A 93 -4.15 -15.86 -5.34
N GLU A 94 -4.87 -16.82 -5.88
CA GLU A 94 -6.04 -16.55 -6.72
C GLU A 94 -6.79 -15.37 -6.12
N THR A 95 -6.95 -14.32 -6.93
CA THR A 95 -7.95 -13.28 -6.81
C THR A 95 -8.89 -13.54 -5.63
N VAL A 96 -8.69 -12.81 -4.53
CA VAL A 96 -9.67 -12.76 -3.44
C VAL A 96 -10.99 -12.40 -4.12
N LYS A 97 -11.88 -13.39 -4.09
CA LYS A 97 -13.11 -13.49 -4.87
C LYS A 97 -14.23 -12.68 -4.23
#